data_AF-A0A955WFP2-F1
#
_entry.id   AF-A0A955WFP2-F1
#
_cell.length_a   1.000
_cell.length_b   1.000
_cell.length_c   1.000
_cell.angle_alpha   90.00
_cell.angle_beta   90.00
_cell.angle_gamma   90.00
#
_symmetry.space_group_name_H-M   'P 1'
#
loop_
_entity.id
_entity.type
_entity.pdbx_description
1 polymer ?
#
loop_
_entity_poly.entity_id
_entity_poly.type
_entity_poly.pdbx_seq_one_letter_code
_entity_poly.pdbx_strand_id
1 'polypeptide(L)'
;MQILPMDAYREQVVAVLDRSPLFHGLQPEHLEEAADHAELLRFEDGEALALQGEPSDSFLLLIEGGALVLLEADDDAPPLTLAHISPPDSIGEMGVLLEAPRSASVFAEGGAIVLRFETQQFHSMLLRLPYFGLVLCRTLATRLHQANRRIPLPEMGEPVDHPDDEALSLLPAAFQIRYRVLPLELHGNALRLGTVDELDEAVINLIRQQLPGMQVRVVRVTLDFFEAIMRSQSGVTGFPAPAQYAPGLAGAVVDAPRLDPLVRRMVGEGASDLHLSARQVPRWRVDGELQPLADLGALGPAEVLELLDPVMTPRARLDFETEHDAEFAYEVPEVARFRVKMFRDVHGVCAVLRRIPFRIP
;
A
#
# COMPACT_ATOMS: atom_id res chain seq x y z
N MET A 1 0.72 -0.55 -33.39
CA MET A 1 2.06 -0.05 -33.02
C MET A 1 2.93 0.16 -34.26
N GLN A 2 3.50 1.35 -34.42
CA GLN A 2 4.43 1.72 -35.49
C GLN A 2 5.65 2.46 -34.93
N ILE A 3 6.87 2.06 -35.34
CA ILE A 3 8.11 2.78 -35.01
C ILE A 3 8.22 4.02 -35.90
N LEU A 4 8.49 5.17 -35.30
CA LEU A 4 8.69 6.46 -35.99
C LEU A 4 10.20 6.78 -36.10
N PRO A 5 10.62 7.48 -37.17
CA PRO A 5 12.03 7.82 -37.36
C PRO A 5 12.48 8.92 -36.40
N MET A 6 13.24 8.58 -35.36
CA MET A 6 13.70 9.51 -34.31
C MET A 6 14.33 10.81 -34.86
N ASP A 7 15.16 10.71 -35.90
CA ASP A 7 15.86 11.87 -36.46
C ASP A 7 14.92 12.98 -36.96
N ALA A 8 13.73 12.62 -37.45
CA ALA A 8 12.75 13.59 -37.92
C ALA A 8 12.03 14.32 -36.77
N TYR A 9 12.05 13.76 -35.57
CA TYR A 9 11.33 14.25 -34.39
C TYR A 9 12.27 14.68 -33.25
N ARG A 10 13.58 14.57 -33.42
CA ARG A 10 14.59 14.76 -32.37
C ARG A 10 14.42 16.08 -31.60
N GLU A 11 14.27 17.20 -32.30
CA GLU A 11 14.12 18.51 -31.67
C GLU A 11 12.86 18.57 -30.78
N GLN A 12 11.77 17.96 -31.23
CA GLN A 12 10.52 17.86 -30.46
C GLN A 12 10.68 16.92 -29.26
N VAL A 13 11.35 15.79 -29.45
CA VAL A 13 11.62 14.79 -28.40
C VAL A 13 12.44 15.40 -27.27
N VAL A 14 13.55 16.07 -27.58
CA VAL A 14 14.40 16.73 -26.58
C VAL A 14 13.62 17.82 -25.83
N ALA A 15 12.83 18.62 -26.55
CA ALA A 15 11.98 19.64 -25.94
C ALA A 15 10.86 19.06 -25.05
N VAL A 16 10.37 17.85 -25.33
CA VAL A 16 9.40 17.16 -24.47
C VAL A 16 10.07 16.52 -23.26
N LEU A 17 11.24 15.92 -23.43
CA LEU A 17 12.03 15.38 -22.31
C LEU A 17 12.30 16.48 -21.27
N ASP A 18 12.77 17.66 -21.69
CA ASP A 18 13.02 18.80 -20.77
C ASP A 18 11.78 19.21 -19.95
N ARG A 19 10.58 19.09 -20.54
CA ARG A 19 9.32 19.44 -19.89
C ARG A 19 8.71 18.30 -19.07
N SER A 20 9.20 17.09 -19.22
CA SER A 20 8.63 15.92 -18.56
C SER A 20 9.03 15.86 -17.08
N PRO A 21 8.15 15.40 -16.18
CA PRO A 21 8.47 15.29 -14.75
C PRO A 21 9.69 14.41 -14.45
N LEU A 22 10.01 13.44 -15.31
CA LEU A 22 11.09 12.50 -15.08
C LEU A 22 12.47 13.02 -15.56
N PHE A 23 12.49 13.94 -16.52
CA PHE A 23 13.74 14.44 -17.12
C PHE A 23 13.94 15.96 -16.93
N HIS A 24 13.00 16.66 -16.28
CA HIS A 24 13.13 18.10 -16.08
C HIS A 24 14.40 18.47 -15.33
N GLY A 25 15.09 19.52 -15.79
CA GLY A 25 16.29 20.06 -15.14
C GLY A 25 17.57 19.25 -15.36
N LEU A 26 17.54 18.23 -16.23
CA LEU A 26 18.77 17.66 -16.77
C LEU A 26 19.46 18.66 -17.72
N GLN A 27 20.78 18.53 -17.88
CA GLN A 27 21.52 19.35 -18.83
C GLN A 27 21.15 18.95 -20.27
N PRO A 28 21.21 19.87 -21.25
CA PRO A 28 20.83 19.60 -22.64
C PRO A 28 21.55 18.38 -23.24
N GLU A 29 22.83 18.20 -22.93
CA GLU A 29 23.65 17.05 -23.34
C GLU A 29 23.12 15.71 -22.81
N HIS A 30 22.57 15.67 -21.58
CA HIS A 30 21.94 14.47 -21.02
C HIS A 30 20.55 14.19 -21.60
N LEU A 31 19.83 15.24 -22.03
CA LEU A 31 18.55 15.08 -22.71
C LEU A 31 18.74 14.50 -24.11
N GLU A 32 19.78 14.94 -24.82
CA GLU A 32 20.20 14.34 -26.10
C GLU A 32 20.63 12.88 -25.90
N GLU A 33 21.44 12.58 -24.87
CA GLU A 33 21.83 11.20 -24.54
C GLU A 33 20.61 10.32 -24.23
N ALA A 34 19.61 10.85 -23.50
CA ALA A 34 18.37 10.12 -23.26
C ALA A 34 17.59 9.89 -24.57
N ALA A 35 17.49 10.88 -25.45
CA ALA A 35 16.82 10.75 -26.75
C ALA A 35 17.49 9.71 -27.65
N ASP A 36 18.83 9.61 -27.62
CA ASP A 36 19.60 8.61 -28.38
C ASP A 36 19.29 7.16 -27.99
N HIS A 37 18.84 6.96 -26.75
CA HIS A 37 18.52 5.65 -26.20
C HIS A 37 17.02 5.34 -26.18
N ALA A 38 16.18 6.25 -26.69
CA ALA A 38 14.74 6.07 -26.76
C ALA A 38 14.29 5.55 -28.13
N GLU A 39 13.26 4.70 -28.13
CA GLU A 39 12.53 4.32 -29.34
C GLU A 39 11.23 5.13 -29.42
N LEU A 40 10.98 5.79 -30.56
CA LEU A 40 9.77 6.57 -30.77
C LEU A 40 8.67 5.68 -31.37
N LEU A 41 7.56 5.50 -30.65
CA LEU A 41 6.48 4.60 -31.03
C LEU A 41 5.16 5.35 -31.16
N ARG A 42 4.37 4.97 -32.17
CA ARG A 42 2.97 5.38 -32.35
C ARG A 42 2.04 4.21 -32.07
N PHE A 43 0.98 4.49 -31.33
CA PHE A 43 -0.12 3.61 -31.01
C PHE A 43 -1.43 4.17 -31.55
N GLU A 44 -2.27 3.31 -32.11
CA GLU A 44 -3.65 3.65 -32.50
C GLU A 44 -4.58 3.64 -31.27
N ASP A 45 -5.76 4.23 -31.40
CA ASP A 45 -6.75 4.27 -30.31
C ASP A 45 -7.11 2.86 -29.79
N GLY A 46 -7.08 2.70 -28.47
CA GLY A 46 -7.34 1.42 -27.80
C GLY A 46 -6.21 0.38 -27.87
N GLU A 47 -5.09 0.65 -28.55
CA GLU A 47 -3.95 -0.26 -28.52
C GLU A 47 -3.32 -0.32 -27.12
N ALA A 48 -2.93 -1.53 -26.71
CA ALA A 48 -2.23 -1.73 -25.43
C ALA A 48 -0.79 -1.21 -25.53
N LEU A 49 -0.43 -0.33 -24.59
CA LEU A 49 0.93 0.13 -24.34
C LEU A 49 1.68 -0.86 -23.43
N ALA A 50 0.97 -1.47 -22.48
CA ALA A 50 1.44 -2.50 -21.57
C ALA A 50 0.25 -3.27 -20.99
N LEU A 51 0.40 -4.55 -20.68
CA LEU A 51 -0.66 -5.35 -20.04
C LEU A 51 -0.29 -5.74 -18.62
N GLN A 52 -1.28 -5.77 -17.73
CA GLN A 52 -1.13 -6.21 -16.35
C GLN A 52 -0.50 -7.60 -16.27
N GLY A 53 0.41 -7.79 -15.32
CA GLY A 53 1.10 -9.06 -15.10
C GLY A 53 2.24 -9.35 -16.07
N GLU A 54 2.41 -8.58 -17.15
CA GLU A 54 3.59 -8.71 -18.01
C GLU A 54 4.86 -8.24 -17.29
N PRO A 55 6.05 -8.74 -17.65
CA PRO A 55 7.30 -8.21 -17.13
C PRO A 55 7.48 -6.72 -17.42
N SER A 56 7.99 -5.97 -16.45
CA SER A 56 8.37 -4.56 -16.65
C SER A 56 9.74 -4.45 -17.33
N ASP A 57 9.76 -4.65 -18.64
CA ASP A 57 10.97 -4.63 -19.49
C ASP A 57 11.34 -3.22 -20.01
N SER A 58 10.48 -2.24 -19.75
CA SER A 58 10.60 -0.89 -20.28
C SER A 58 9.71 0.09 -19.51
N PHE A 59 10.00 1.37 -19.61
CA PHE A 59 9.07 2.44 -19.24
C PHE A 59 8.82 3.33 -20.45
N LEU A 60 7.69 4.05 -20.41
CA LEU A 60 7.25 4.90 -21.51
C LEU A 60 7.17 6.35 -21.03
N LEU A 61 7.45 7.29 -21.94
CA LEU A 61 7.07 8.69 -21.78
C LEU A 61 6.02 9.02 -22.84
N LEU A 62 4.81 9.37 -22.41
CA LEU A 62 3.75 9.82 -23.29
C LEU A 62 4.06 11.26 -23.74
N ILE A 63 4.17 11.47 -25.05
CA ILE A 63 4.52 12.78 -25.62
C ILE A 63 3.38 13.41 -26.42
N GLU A 64 2.45 12.62 -26.95
CA GLU A 64 1.24 13.07 -27.64
C GLU A 64 0.09 12.07 -27.38
N GLY A 65 -1.16 12.55 -27.39
CA GLY A 65 -2.34 11.72 -27.19
C GLY A 65 -2.78 11.61 -25.74
N GLY A 66 -3.35 10.46 -25.37
CA GLY A 66 -3.73 10.10 -24.01
C GLY A 66 -3.47 8.62 -23.71
N ALA A 67 -3.46 8.27 -22.43
CA ALA A 67 -3.42 6.87 -22.02
C ALA A 67 -4.36 6.58 -20.84
N LEU A 68 -5.12 5.49 -20.94
CA LEU A 68 -6.01 5.00 -19.92
C LEU A 68 -5.35 3.86 -19.15
N VAL A 69 -5.30 3.95 -17.83
CA VAL A 69 -4.77 2.90 -16.94
C VAL A 69 -5.94 2.13 -16.33
N LEU A 70 -5.97 0.82 -16.57
CA LEU A 70 -7.00 -0.10 -16.09
C LEU A 70 -6.39 -1.19 -15.22
N LEU A 71 -6.98 -1.43 -14.05
CA LEU A 71 -6.70 -2.59 -13.22
C LEU A 71 -7.73 -3.69 -13.55
N GLU A 72 -7.23 -4.83 -14.02
CA GLU A 72 -8.03 -6.04 -14.23
C GLU A 72 -8.27 -6.73 -12.88
N ALA A 73 -9.50 -7.14 -12.64
CA ALA A 73 -9.92 -7.81 -11.40
C ALA A 73 -9.85 -9.34 -11.57
N ASP A 74 -9.54 -10.05 -10.48
CA ASP A 74 -9.42 -11.51 -10.48
C ASP A 74 -10.76 -12.27 -10.62
N ASP A 75 -11.91 -11.62 -10.34
CA ASP A 75 -13.24 -12.28 -10.16
C ASP A 75 -14.35 -11.77 -11.12
N ASP A 76 -14.17 -11.83 -12.45
CA ASP A 76 -15.16 -11.43 -13.49
C ASP A 76 -15.75 -10.00 -13.33
N ALA A 77 -15.21 -9.19 -12.42
CA ALA A 77 -15.62 -7.82 -12.17
C ALA A 77 -15.12 -6.91 -13.31
N PRO A 78 -15.86 -5.84 -13.66
CA PRO A 78 -15.42 -4.91 -14.68
C PRO A 78 -14.07 -4.27 -14.28
N PRO A 79 -13.17 -4.03 -15.25
CA PRO A 79 -11.87 -3.42 -14.97
C PRO A 79 -12.03 -2.04 -14.35
N LEU A 80 -11.20 -1.73 -13.36
CA LEU A 80 -11.21 -0.46 -12.65
C LEU A 80 -10.32 0.56 -13.36
N THR A 81 -10.87 1.69 -13.78
CA THR A 81 -10.08 2.82 -14.25
C THR A 81 -9.30 3.44 -13.08
N LEU A 82 -7.97 3.37 -13.13
CA LEU A 82 -7.09 3.97 -12.12
C LEU A 82 -6.75 5.43 -12.45
N ALA A 83 -6.49 5.72 -13.73
CA ALA A 83 -6.07 7.05 -14.16
C ALA A 83 -6.25 7.26 -15.66
N HIS A 84 -6.40 8.53 -16.04
CA HIS A 84 -6.17 9.03 -17.39
C HIS A 84 -4.87 9.85 -17.38
N ILE A 85 -3.93 9.51 -18.24
CA ILE A 85 -2.61 10.11 -18.32
C ILE A 85 -2.57 11.04 -19.53
N SER A 86 -2.12 12.28 -19.29
CA SER A 86 -1.93 13.30 -20.33
C SER A 86 -0.44 13.59 -20.51
N PRO A 87 0.02 13.88 -21.73
CA PRO A 87 1.40 14.24 -21.98
C PRO A 87 1.77 15.63 -21.41
N PRO A 88 3.05 15.86 -21.05
CA PRO A 88 4.13 14.89 -21.01
C PRO A 88 4.19 14.17 -19.65
N ASP A 89 4.06 12.84 -19.64
CA ASP A 89 4.15 12.10 -18.38
C ASP A 89 4.67 10.67 -18.55
N SER A 90 5.31 10.13 -17.51
CA SER A 90 5.91 8.79 -17.54
C SER A 90 4.93 7.70 -17.12
N ILE A 91 5.05 6.54 -17.75
CA ILE A 91 4.21 5.37 -17.52
C ILE A 91 5.12 4.16 -17.28
N GLY A 92 4.82 3.40 -16.23
CA GLY A 92 5.48 2.12 -15.98
C GLY A 92 6.89 2.22 -15.38
N GLU A 93 7.33 3.42 -14.96
CA GLU A 93 8.63 3.57 -14.30
C GLU A 93 8.70 2.84 -12.96
N MET A 94 7.56 2.75 -12.25
CA MET A 94 7.46 2.02 -10.98
C MET A 94 7.69 0.53 -11.15
N GLY A 95 7.15 -0.09 -12.21
CA GLY A 95 7.35 -1.51 -12.46
C GLY A 95 8.81 -1.84 -12.74
N VAL A 96 9.51 -0.99 -13.49
CA VAL A 96 10.96 -1.11 -13.73
C VAL A 96 11.74 -0.93 -12.43
N LEU A 97 11.41 0.08 -11.63
CA LEU A 97 12.12 0.38 -10.38
C LEU A 97 11.92 -0.71 -9.30
N LEU A 98 10.73 -1.28 -9.22
CA LEU A 98 10.38 -2.33 -8.25
C LEU A 98 10.77 -3.74 -8.73
N GLU A 99 11.25 -3.87 -9.96
CA GLU A 99 11.50 -5.17 -10.62
C GLU A 99 10.27 -6.10 -10.56
N ALA A 100 9.08 -5.50 -10.64
CA ALA A 100 7.80 -6.17 -10.52
C ALA A 100 7.07 -6.24 -11.86
N PRO A 101 6.16 -7.22 -12.06
CA PRO A 101 5.25 -7.21 -13.19
C PRO A 101 4.43 -5.91 -13.27
N ARG A 102 3.88 -5.61 -14.46
CA ARG A 102 2.99 -4.46 -14.67
C ARG A 102 1.82 -4.54 -13.69
N SER A 103 1.65 -3.49 -12.89
CA SER A 103 0.60 -3.41 -11.87
C SER A 103 -0.80 -3.18 -12.43
N ALA A 104 -0.90 -2.72 -13.68
CA ALA A 104 -2.13 -2.40 -14.38
C ALA A 104 -1.89 -2.42 -15.90
N SER A 105 -2.95 -2.64 -16.67
CA SER A 105 -2.95 -2.52 -18.13
C SER A 105 -3.05 -1.04 -18.52
N VAL A 106 -2.40 -0.66 -19.63
CA VAL A 106 -2.39 0.71 -20.15
C VAL A 106 -2.76 0.70 -21.62
N PHE A 107 -3.72 1.52 -22.02
CA PHE A 107 -4.24 1.60 -23.37
C PHE A 107 -4.16 3.02 -23.91
N ALA A 108 -3.95 3.19 -25.21
CA ALA A 108 -3.97 4.49 -25.86
C ALA A 108 -5.40 5.07 -25.89
N GLU A 109 -5.54 6.37 -25.62
CA GLU A 109 -6.80 7.12 -25.79
C GLU A 109 -6.63 8.18 -26.88
N GLY A 110 -7.41 8.06 -27.96
CA GLY A 110 -7.37 8.96 -29.11
C GLY A 110 -6.11 8.80 -29.98
N GLY A 111 -5.40 7.68 -29.85
CA GLY A 111 -4.06 7.46 -30.40
C GLY A 111 -2.98 8.10 -29.52
N ALA A 112 -1.79 7.50 -29.48
CA ALA A 112 -0.69 7.95 -28.63
C ALA A 112 0.67 7.91 -29.33
N ILE A 113 1.54 8.87 -29.01
CA ILE A 113 2.96 8.79 -29.35
C ILE A 113 3.74 8.76 -28.04
N VAL A 114 4.65 7.79 -27.94
CA VAL A 114 5.46 7.56 -26.74
C VAL A 114 6.92 7.40 -27.09
N LEU A 115 7.78 7.75 -26.14
CA LEU A 115 9.17 7.30 -26.12
C LEU A 115 9.24 6.05 -25.24
N ARG A 116 9.78 4.95 -25.78
CA ARG A 116 10.07 3.73 -25.03
C ARG A 116 11.53 3.68 -24.65
N PHE A 117 11.78 3.34 -23.40
CA PHE A 117 13.10 3.10 -22.84
C PHE A 117 13.12 1.72 -22.20
N GLU A 118 14.03 0.86 -22.61
CA GLU A 118 14.23 -0.46 -22.01
C GLU A 118 14.78 -0.34 -20.58
N THR A 119 14.53 -1.36 -19.76
CA THR A 119 15.01 -1.44 -18.38
C THR A 119 16.52 -1.25 -18.27
N GLN A 120 17.30 -1.80 -19.21
CA GLN A 120 18.75 -1.60 -19.23
C GLN A 120 19.13 -0.12 -19.38
N GLN A 121 18.39 0.63 -20.21
CA GLN A 121 18.62 2.06 -20.41
C GLN A 121 18.20 2.85 -19.18
N PHE A 122 17.11 2.48 -18.50
CA PHE A 122 16.71 3.07 -17.22
C PHE A 122 17.79 2.94 -16.15
N HIS A 123 18.35 1.74 -15.95
CA HIS A 123 19.45 1.53 -15.02
C HIS A 123 20.72 2.28 -15.44
N SER A 124 21.02 2.34 -16.74
CA SER A 124 22.12 3.14 -17.26
C SER A 124 21.93 4.62 -16.92
N MET A 125 20.72 5.17 -17.10
CA MET A 125 20.41 6.56 -16.75
C MET A 125 20.56 6.82 -15.25
N LEU A 126 20.15 5.90 -14.38
CA LEU A 126 20.35 6.01 -12.93
C LEU A 126 21.82 6.09 -12.52
N LEU A 127 22.70 5.38 -13.22
CA LEU A 127 24.12 5.30 -12.90
C LEU A 127 24.97 6.36 -13.60
N ARG A 128 24.57 6.79 -14.81
CA ARG A 128 25.40 7.63 -15.69
C ARG A 128 24.92 9.08 -15.76
N LEU A 129 23.61 9.34 -15.66
CA LEU A 129 23.08 10.70 -15.74
C LEU A 129 23.06 11.34 -14.35
N PRO A 130 23.88 12.37 -14.10
CA PRO A 130 23.84 13.10 -12.84
C PRO A 130 22.43 13.67 -12.61
N TYR A 131 21.96 13.61 -11.37
CA TYR A 131 20.65 14.12 -10.94
C TYR A 131 19.41 13.34 -11.39
N PHE A 132 19.49 12.41 -12.35
CA PHE A 132 18.32 11.64 -12.82
C PHE A 132 17.63 10.88 -11.68
N GLY A 133 18.39 10.14 -10.87
CA GLY A 133 17.82 9.43 -9.71
C GLY A 133 17.14 10.35 -8.70
N LEU A 134 17.64 11.58 -8.53
CA LEU A 134 17.07 12.57 -7.62
C LEU A 134 15.76 13.15 -8.16
N VAL A 135 15.66 13.37 -9.47
CA VAL A 135 14.43 13.75 -10.17
C VAL A 135 13.41 12.62 -10.08
N LEU A 136 13.79 11.37 -10.36
CA LEU A 136 12.93 10.20 -10.20
C LEU A 136 12.36 10.11 -8.78
N CYS A 137 13.19 10.22 -7.74
CA CYS A 137 12.71 10.20 -6.35
C CYS A 137 11.69 11.30 -6.06
N ARG A 138 11.90 12.52 -6.58
CA ARG A 138 10.95 13.64 -6.41
C ARG A 138 9.65 13.40 -7.14
N THR A 139 9.70 12.85 -8.35
CA THR A 139 8.52 12.52 -9.15
C THR A 139 7.68 11.45 -8.46
N LEU A 140 8.31 10.38 -7.99
CA LEU A 140 7.63 9.33 -7.23
C LEU A 140 7.07 9.84 -5.89
N ALA A 141 7.83 10.67 -5.16
CA ALA A 141 7.35 11.27 -3.92
C ALA A 141 6.16 12.20 -4.16
N THR A 142 6.16 12.94 -5.27
CA THR A 142 5.04 13.82 -5.66
C THR A 142 3.81 13.00 -6.02
N ARG A 143 3.97 11.95 -6.83
CA ARG A 143 2.88 11.03 -7.19
C ARG A 143 2.30 10.33 -5.96
N LEU A 144 3.15 9.86 -5.06
CA LEU A 144 2.72 9.29 -3.78
C LEU A 144 1.99 10.33 -2.92
N HIS A 145 2.50 11.56 -2.85
CA HIS A 145 1.85 12.63 -2.11
C HIS A 145 0.48 12.99 -2.72
N GLN A 146 0.36 13.02 -4.05
CA GLN A 146 -0.89 13.27 -4.76
C GLN A 146 -1.90 12.16 -4.56
N ALA A 147 -1.49 10.89 -4.71
CA ALA A 147 -2.31 9.72 -4.39
C ALA A 147 -2.78 9.72 -2.92
N ASN A 148 -1.97 10.30 -2.02
CA ASN A 148 -2.30 10.44 -0.60
C ASN A 148 -2.98 11.76 -0.21
N ARG A 149 -3.25 12.70 -1.15
CA ARG A 149 -3.80 14.04 -0.83
C ARG A 149 -5.33 14.07 -0.84
N ARG A 150 -5.86 14.48 0.31
CA ARG A 150 -7.25 14.45 0.80
C ARG A 150 -8.18 15.53 0.22
N ILE A 151 -9.47 15.19 0.10
CA ILE A 151 -10.60 16.12 -0.09
C ILE A 151 -10.96 16.76 1.27
N PRO A 152 -11.02 18.09 1.43
CA PRO A 152 -11.55 18.71 2.64
C PRO A 152 -13.04 18.37 2.79
N LEU A 153 -13.41 17.62 3.82
CA LEU A 153 -14.80 17.31 4.13
C LEU A 153 -15.45 18.48 4.89
N PRO A 154 -16.67 18.90 4.54
CA PRO A 154 -17.40 19.88 5.33
C PRO A 154 -17.66 19.34 6.74
N GLU A 155 -17.47 20.18 7.76
CA GLU A 155 -17.86 19.86 9.13
C GLU A 155 -19.39 19.70 9.22
N MET A 156 -19.86 18.80 10.09
CA MET A 156 -21.29 18.70 10.39
C MET A 156 -21.77 20.07 10.92
N GLY A 157 -22.91 20.55 10.39
CA GLY A 157 -23.59 21.76 10.89
C GLY A 157 -24.23 21.53 12.27
N GLU A 158 -25.37 22.17 12.56
CA GLU A 158 -26.08 21.96 13.83
C GLU A 158 -26.30 20.46 14.13
N PRO A 159 -26.11 20.01 15.39
CA PRO A 159 -26.09 18.59 15.72
C PRO A 159 -27.45 17.97 15.44
N VAL A 160 -27.45 16.87 14.67
CA VAL A 160 -28.61 16.00 14.54
C VAL A 160 -28.79 15.30 15.90
N ASP A 161 -29.93 15.51 16.56
CA ASP A 161 -30.15 15.06 17.94
C ASP A 161 -29.94 13.54 18.10
N HIS A 162 -30.28 12.74 17.09
CA HIS A 162 -29.85 11.34 16.91
C HIS A 162 -30.03 10.91 15.44
N PRO A 163 -29.10 10.13 14.86
CA PRO A 163 -29.28 9.59 13.52
C PRO A 163 -30.46 8.60 13.45
N ASP A 164 -31.13 8.55 12.31
CA ASP A 164 -32.32 7.71 12.12
C ASP A 164 -31.97 6.21 12.21
N ASP A 165 -32.78 5.42 12.92
CA ASP A 165 -32.58 3.96 13.04
C ASP A 165 -32.50 3.26 11.67
N GLU A 166 -33.25 3.75 10.68
CA GLU A 166 -33.20 3.27 9.31
C GLU A 166 -31.84 3.53 8.66
N ALA A 167 -31.30 4.75 8.78
CA ALA A 167 -29.99 5.11 8.26
C ALA A 167 -28.89 4.28 8.93
N LEU A 168 -28.96 4.18 10.25
CA LEU A 168 -28.05 3.42 11.09
C LEU A 168 -27.99 1.92 10.73
N SER A 169 -29.11 1.34 10.27
CA SER A 169 -29.17 -0.06 9.86
C SER A 169 -28.52 -0.34 8.50
N LEU A 170 -28.21 0.70 7.72
CA LEU A 170 -27.62 0.57 6.38
C LEU A 170 -26.19 0.04 6.39
N LEU A 171 -25.45 0.26 7.48
CA LEU A 171 -24.10 -0.28 7.66
C LEU A 171 -24.06 -1.17 8.91
N PRO A 172 -23.40 -2.34 8.87
CA PRO A 172 -23.24 -3.16 10.07
C PRO A 172 -22.50 -2.39 11.19
N ALA A 173 -22.92 -2.55 12.45
CA ALA A 173 -22.27 -1.87 13.58
C ALA A 173 -20.76 -2.14 13.66
N ALA A 174 -20.31 -3.35 13.30
CA ALA A 174 -18.90 -3.69 13.21
C ALA A 174 -18.15 -2.87 12.14
N PHE A 175 -18.81 -2.57 11.01
CA PHE A 175 -18.26 -1.72 9.94
C PHE A 175 -18.16 -0.27 10.41
N GLN A 176 -19.21 0.23 11.07
CA GLN A 176 -19.25 1.57 11.65
C GLN A 176 -18.13 1.78 12.67
N ILE A 177 -17.91 0.82 13.57
CA ILE A 177 -16.83 0.84 14.57
C ILE A 177 -15.46 0.78 13.90
N ARG A 178 -15.27 -0.16 12.96
CA ARG A 178 -13.97 -0.43 12.34
C ARG A 178 -13.44 0.74 11.53
N TYR A 179 -14.30 1.38 10.75
CA TYR A 179 -13.94 2.49 9.87
C TYR A 179 -14.33 3.86 10.45
N ARG A 180 -14.89 3.88 11.67
CA ARG A 180 -15.35 5.09 12.38
C ARG A 180 -16.20 5.99 11.50
N VAL A 181 -17.17 5.35 10.84
CA VAL A 181 -18.18 5.95 9.99
C VAL A 181 -19.55 5.75 10.61
N LEU A 182 -20.43 6.73 10.43
CA LEU A 182 -21.75 6.75 11.04
C LEU A 182 -22.79 7.19 10.02
N PRO A 183 -23.74 6.33 9.61
CA PRO A 183 -24.90 6.79 8.86
C PRO A 183 -25.68 7.83 9.67
N LEU A 184 -25.86 9.03 9.13
CA LEU A 184 -26.47 10.15 9.87
C LEU A 184 -27.94 10.36 9.50
N GLU A 185 -28.20 10.57 8.20
CA GLU A 185 -29.52 10.93 7.69
C GLU A 185 -29.74 10.24 6.34
N LEU A 186 -30.92 9.63 6.16
CA LEU A 186 -31.35 9.04 4.91
C LEU A 186 -32.51 9.84 4.30
N HIS A 187 -32.33 10.36 3.09
CA HIS A 187 -33.39 11.02 2.33
C HIS A 187 -33.52 10.42 0.94
N GLY A 188 -34.45 9.49 0.78
CA GLY A 188 -34.60 8.72 -0.44
C GLY A 188 -33.35 7.89 -0.71
N ASN A 189 -32.58 8.27 -1.72
CA ASN A 189 -31.36 7.56 -2.11
C ASN A 189 -30.07 8.34 -1.75
N ALA A 190 -30.20 9.42 -0.98
CA ALA A 190 -29.08 10.21 -0.50
C ALA A 190 -28.80 9.89 0.97
N LEU A 191 -27.59 9.44 1.27
CA LEU A 191 -27.12 9.18 2.64
C LEU A 191 -26.12 10.24 3.05
N ARG A 192 -26.34 10.90 4.17
CA ARG A 192 -25.28 11.66 4.83
C ARG A 192 -24.50 10.73 5.75
N LEU A 193 -23.20 10.59 5.50
CA LEU A 193 -22.31 9.72 6.27
C LEU A 193 -21.34 10.56 7.08
N GLY A 194 -21.38 10.42 8.40
CA GLY A 194 -20.42 11.02 9.31
C GLY A 194 -19.13 10.21 9.36
N THR A 195 -17.99 10.87 9.50
CA THR A 195 -16.71 10.21 9.78
C THR A 195 -15.89 11.00 10.80
N VAL A 196 -15.25 10.29 11.72
CA VAL A 196 -14.35 10.88 12.72
C VAL A 196 -12.95 11.09 12.14
N ASP A 197 -12.50 10.12 11.33
CA ASP A 197 -11.19 10.11 10.71
C ASP A 197 -11.29 10.47 9.22
N GLU A 198 -10.15 10.60 8.57
CA GLU A 198 -10.13 10.77 7.12
C GLU A 198 -10.30 9.41 6.45
N LEU A 199 -11.21 9.32 5.48
CA LEU A 199 -11.45 8.11 4.72
C LEU A 199 -10.54 8.09 3.50
N ASP A 200 -9.80 6.99 3.32
CA ASP A 200 -9.11 6.70 2.07
C ASP A 200 -10.10 6.19 1.00
N GLU A 201 -9.61 6.14 -0.25
CA GLU A 201 -10.41 5.75 -1.40
C GLU A 201 -10.89 4.29 -1.34
N ALA A 202 -10.13 3.40 -0.70
CA ALA A 202 -10.51 2.01 -0.53
C ALA A 202 -11.71 1.87 0.42
N VAL A 203 -11.71 2.60 1.53
CA VAL A 203 -12.84 2.64 2.47
C VAL A 203 -14.06 3.29 1.79
N ILE A 204 -13.88 4.34 1.00
CA ILE A 204 -14.97 4.93 0.20
C ILE A 204 -15.58 3.91 -0.76
N ASN A 205 -14.74 3.10 -1.41
CA ASN A 205 -15.21 2.04 -2.32
C ASN A 205 -15.94 0.92 -1.57
N LEU A 206 -15.45 0.49 -0.40
CA LEU A 206 -16.16 -0.46 0.47
C LEU A 206 -17.53 0.07 0.91
N ILE A 207 -17.64 1.36 1.25
CA ILE A 207 -18.91 2.00 1.58
C ILE A 207 -19.86 1.95 0.38
N ARG A 208 -19.37 2.26 -0.83
CA ARG A 208 -20.18 2.21 -2.07
C ARG A 208 -20.64 0.80 -2.41
N GLN A 209 -19.83 -0.23 -2.13
CA GLN A 209 -20.22 -1.63 -2.30
C GLN A 209 -21.33 -2.06 -1.33
N GLN A 210 -21.28 -1.59 -0.08
CA GLN A 210 -22.32 -1.86 0.92
C GLN A 210 -23.62 -1.07 0.64
N LEU A 211 -23.52 0.05 -0.09
CA LEU A 211 -24.63 0.97 -0.36
C LEU A 211 -24.84 1.18 -1.87
N PRO A 212 -25.15 0.10 -2.64
CA PRO A 212 -25.25 0.17 -4.08
C PRO A 212 -26.39 1.10 -4.50
N GLY A 213 -26.09 2.01 -5.44
CA GLY A 213 -27.04 2.98 -5.95
C GLY A 213 -27.19 4.24 -5.11
N MET A 214 -26.67 4.31 -3.89
CA MET A 214 -26.84 5.47 -3.00
C MET A 214 -25.88 6.63 -3.32
N GLN A 215 -26.39 7.85 -3.23
CA GLN A 215 -25.57 9.07 -3.22
C GLN A 215 -25.07 9.35 -1.81
N VAL A 216 -23.82 8.98 -1.52
CA VAL A 216 -23.22 9.18 -0.20
C VAL A 216 -22.53 10.55 -0.13
N ARG A 217 -22.96 11.39 0.81
CA ARG A 217 -22.32 12.66 1.15
C ARG A 217 -21.61 12.54 2.50
N VAL A 218 -20.28 12.63 2.47
CA VAL A 218 -19.47 12.47 3.68
C VAL A 218 -19.30 13.82 4.40
N VAL A 219 -19.44 13.83 5.72
CA VAL A 219 -19.23 14.98 6.61
C VAL A 219 -18.36 14.60 7.80
N ARG A 220 -17.59 15.54 8.34
CA ARG A 220 -16.77 15.29 9.54
C ARG A 220 -17.63 15.39 10.80
N VAL A 221 -17.49 14.42 11.71
CA VAL A 221 -18.16 14.39 13.02
C VAL A 221 -17.12 14.31 14.14
N THR A 222 -17.47 14.76 15.34
CA THR A 222 -16.56 14.66 16.49
C THR A 222 -16.49 13.22 16.98
N LEU A 223 -15.34 12.85 17.57
CA LEU A 223 -15.18 11.55 18.22
C LEU A 223 -16.23 11.35 19.33
N ASP A 224 -16.44 12.37 20.16
CA ASP A 224 -17.43 12.31 21.26
C ASP A 224 -18.85 12.02 20.75
N PHE A 225 -19.25 12.61 19.62
CA PHE A 225 -20.55 12.36 19.00
C PHE A 225 -20.66 10.93 18.48
N PHE A 226 -19.63 10.44 17.77
CA PHE A 226 -19.57 9.07 17.29
C PHE A 226 -19.66 8.05 18.44
N GLU A 227 -18.90 8.26 19.50
CA GLU A 227 -18.91 7.37 20.66
C GLU A 227 -20.26 7.35 21.37
N ALA A 228 -20.94 8.50 21.47
CA ALA A 228 -22.26 8.60 22.10
C ALA A 228 -23.30 7.72 21.36
N ILE A 229 -23.32 7.77 20.03
CA ILE A 229 -24.26 6.99 19.21
C ILE A 229 -23.93 5.48 19.23
N MET A 230 -22.65 5.13 19.13
CA MET A 230 -22.26 3.71 19.15
C MET A 230 -22.53 3.06 20.52
N ARG A 231 -22.36 3.81 21.63
CA ARG A 231 -22.73 3.34 22.97
C ARG A 231 -24.22 3.05 23.09
N SER A 232 -25.09 3.91 22.53
CA SER A 232 -26.55 3.69 22.58
C SER A 232 -27.00 2.52 21.70
N GLN A 233 -26.30 2.23 20.59
CA GLN A 233 -26.64 1.14 19.68
C GLN A 233 -26.14 -0.24 20.12
N SER A 234 -24.91 -0.31 20.63
CA SER A 234 -24.17 -1.58 20.69
C SER A 234 -23.59 -1.88 22.08
N GLY A 235 -23.70 -0.97 23.04
CA GLY A 235 -23.24 -1.16 24.43
C GLY A 235 -21.72 -1.30 24.58
N VAL A 236 -20.95 -1.13 23.50
CA VAL A 236 -19.49 -1.26 23.47
C VAL A 236 -18.85 -0.03 24.13
N THR A 237 -17.86 -0.26 25.01
CA THR A 237 -17.04 0.79 25.63
C THR A 237 -15.58 0.62 25.24
N GLY A 238 -14.92 1.70 24.82
CA GLY A 238 -13.54 1.70 24.32
C GLY A 238 -13.47 1.37 22.83
N PHE A 239 -13.42 2.42 21.99
CA PHE A 239 -13.22 2.25 20.55
C PHE A 239 -11.72 2.16 20.24
N PRO A 240 -11.26 1.18 19.43
CA PRO A 240 -9.86 1.06 19.07
C PRO A 240 -9.35 2.34 18.38
N ALA A 241 -8.06 2.64 18.53
CA ALA A 241 -7.37 3.74 17.83
C ALA A 241 -7.64 3.69 16.30
N PRO A 242 -7.62 4.83 15.59
CA PRO A 242 -7.96 4.87 14.17
C PRO A 242 -7.16 3.83 13.39
N ALA A 243 -7.85 3.03 12.59
CA ALA A 243 -7.20 2.08 11.70
C ALA A 243 -6.36 2.88 10.71
N GLN A 244 -5.03 2.89 10.89
CA GLN A 244 -4.12 3.36 9.85
C GLN A 244 -4.21 2.37 8.70
N TYR A 245 -4.78 2.80 7.58
CA TYR A 245 -4.83 1.99 6.37
C TYR A 245 -3.40 1.76 5.86
N ALA A 246 -2.97 0.50 5.91
CA ALA A 246 -1.87 -0.02 5.10
C ALA A 246 -2.52 -0.85 3.97
N PRO A 247 -2.20 -0.60 2.69
CA PRO A 247 -2.76 -1.38 1.60
C PRO A 247 -2.16 -2.78 1.65
N GLY A 248 -2.98 -3.77 2.00
CA GLY A 248 -2.59 -5.17 1.96
C GLY A 248 -3.48 -6.04 2.83
N LEU A 249 -4.16 -6.97 2.17
CA LEU A 249 -4.88 -8.11 2.72
C LEU A 249 -6.32 -7.83 3.18
N ALA A 250 -7.20 -7.84 2.17
CA ALA A 250 -8.53 -8.42 2.36
C ALA A 250 -8.34 -9.93 2.68
N GLY A 251 -8.74 -10.33 3.88
CA GLY A 251 -8.70 -11.73 4.30
C GLY A 251 -8.56 -11.87 5.81
N ALA A 252 -9.72 -11.97 6.48
CA ALA A 252 -9.94 -12.55 7.80
C ALA A 252 -9.00 -12.18 8.95
N VAL A 253 -9.49 -11.49 9.99
CA VAL A 253 -9.00 -11.72 11.36
C VAL A 253 -10.15 -11.63 12.37
N VAL A 254 -10.53 -12.81 12.86
CA VAL A 254 -10.97 -13.04 14.24
C VAL A 254 -9.68 -13.18 15.06
N ASP A 255 -9.58 -12.47 16.19
CA ASP A 255 -8.48 -12.42 17.17
C ASP A 255 -7.29 -13.40 16.98
N ALA A 256 -6.11 -12.85 16.64
CA ALA A 256 -4.79 -13.49 16.80
C ALA A 256 -3.75 -12.45 17.30
N PRO A 257 -2.79 -12.83 18.17
CA PRO A 257 -2.21 -11.97 19.20
C PRO A 257 -1.15 -10.98 18.67
N ARG A 258 -1.04 -9.81 19.31
CA ARG A 258 0.04 -8.84 19.05
C ARG A 258 1.34 -9.37 19.67
N LEU A 259 2.48 -9.27 18.97
CA LEU A 259 3.80 -9.77 19.42
C LEU A 259 4.29 -9.15 20.75
N ASP A 260 4.02 -7.85 20.97
CA ASP A 260 4.35 -7.10 22.20
C ASP A 260 3.95 -7.83 23.50
N PRO A 261 2.69 -8.24 23.70
CA PRO A 261 2.27 -9.06 24.84
C PRO A 261 3.13 -10.31 25.08
N LEU A 262 3.49 -11.04 24.02
CA LEU A 262 4.25 -12.28 24.13
C LEU A 262 5.68 -12.01 24.60
N VAL A 263 6.36 -11.01 24.04
CA VAL A 263 7.73 -10.67 24.43
C VAL A 263 7.79 -9.99 25.81
N ARG A 264 6.75 -9.23 26.20
CA ARG A 264 6.63 -8.68 27.57
C ARG A 264 6.47 -9.79 28.59
N ARG A 265 5.61 -10.78 28.31
CA ARG A 265 5.42 -11.97 29.17
C ARG A 265 6.71 -12.79 29.25
N MET A 266 7.37 -13.04 28.11
CA MET A 266 8.68 -13.71 28.06
C MET A 266 9.70 -13.05 29.02
N VAL A 267 9.79 -11.71 29.01
CA VAL A 267 10.71 -10.99 29.91
C VAL A 267 10.28 -11.09 31.37
N GLY A 268 8.99 -10.97 31.66
CA GLY A 268 8.43 -11.08 33.01
C GLY A 268 8.66 -12.45 33.66
N GLU A 269 8.62 -13.51 32.86
CA GLU A 269 8.85 -14.90 33.28
C GLU A 269 10.33 -15.31 33.26
N GLY A 270 11.24 -14.36 32.95
CA GLY A 270 12.68 -14.61 32.97
C GLY A 270 13.22 -15.41 31.78
N ALA A 271 12.44 -15.63 30.73
CA ALA A 271 12.86 -16.40 29.57
C ALA A 271 13.95 -15.69 28.72
N SER A 272 14.87 -16.48 28.16
CA SER A 272 15.99 -16.01 27.31
C SER A 272 15.64 -15.94 25.83
N ASP A 273 14.84 -16.89 25.34
CA ASP A 273 14.43 -17.00 23.94
C ASP A 273 12.91 -17.26 23.83
N LEU A 274 12.25 -16.66 22.84
CA LEU A 274 10.90 -17.03 22.38
C LEU A 274 11.02 -17.69 21.01
N HIS A 275 10.43 -18.87 20.86
CA HIS A 275 10.42 -19.70 19.68
C HIS A 275 9.01 -19.76 19.11
N LEU A 276 8.87 -19.33 17.86
CA LEU A 276 7.63 -19.35 17.09
C LEU A 276 7.84 -20.24 15.88
N SER A 277 6.93 -21.17 15.63
CA SER A 277 6.97 -22.04 14.46
C SER A 277 5.56 -22.31 14.00
N ALA A 278 5.33 -22.17 12.70
CA ALA A 278 4.05 -22.50 12.09
C ALA A 278 3.62 -23.94 12.47
N ARG A 279 2.34 -24.11 12.78
CA ARG A 279 1.70 -25.38 13.20
C ARG A 279 2.19 -25.95 14.52
N GLN A 280 2.91 -25.16 15.32
CA GLN A 280 3.38 -25.56 16.64
C GLN A 280 2.92 -24.58 17.72
N VAL A 281 2.76 -25.09 18.94
CA VAL A 281 2.54 -24.23 20.12
C VAL A 281 3.80 -23.38 20.35
N PRO A 282 3.68 -22.06 20.57
CA PRO A 282 4.79 -21.21 20.94
C PRO A 282 5.57 -21.79 22.12
N ARG A 283 6.89 -21.65 22.10
CA ARG A 283 7.76 -22.11 23.19
C ARG A 283 8.67 -21.01 23.63
N TRP A 284 9.09 -21.02 24.87
CA TRP A 284 10.15 -20.15 25.36
C TRP A 284 11.25 -20.97 26.03
N ARG A 285 12.41 -20.34 26.21
CA ARG A 285 13.51 -20.93 26.96
C ARG A 285 13.63 -20.27 28.32
N VAL A 286 13.42 -21.03 29.39
CA VAL A 286 13.62 -20.59 30.77
C VAL A 286 14.68 -21.51 31.38
N ASP A 287 15.71 -20.93 31.99
CA ASP A 287 16.83 -21.66 32.60
C ASP A 287 17.48 -22.73 31.69
N GLY A 288 17.52 -22.46 30.37
CA GLY A 288 18.09 -23.36 29.37
C GLY A 288 17.12 -24.38 28.78
N GLU A 289 15.96 -24.60 29.40
CA GLU A 289 14.96 -25.58 28.99
C GLU A 289 13.88 -24.96 28.10
N LEU A 290 13.51 -25.65 27.01
CA LEU A 290 12.40 -25.23 26.14
C LEU A 290 11.06 -25.70 26.71
N GLN A 291 10.20 -24.74 27.06
CA GLN A 291 8.88 -24.99 27.63
C GLN A 291 7.78 -24.43 26.72
N PRO A 292 6.68 -25.18 26.48
CA PRO A 292 5.55 -24.69 25.70
C PRO A 292 4.72 -23.66 26.50
N LEU A 293 4.21 -22.64 25.81
CA LEU A 293 3.19 -21.74 26.36
C LEU A 293 1.83 -22.44 26.22
N ALA A 294 1.52 -23.35 27.14
CA ALA A 294 0.39 -24.27 27.04
C ALA A 294 -1.00 -23.59 27.04
N ASP A 295 -1.07 -22.34 27.49
CA ASP A 295 -2.28 -21.51 27.41
C ASP A 295 -2.54 -20.96 26.00
N LEU A 296 -1.59 -21.09 25.08
CA LEU A 296 -1.72 -20.73 23.68
C LEU A 296 -1.95 -21.96 22.79
N GLY A 297 -2.74 -21.77 21.74
CA GLY A 297 -2.92 -22.77 20.68
C GLY A 297 -1.67 -22.95 19.81
N ALA A 298 -1.69 -23.97 18.96
CA ALA A 298 -0.71 -24.09 17.89
C ALA A 298 -0.91 -22.96 16.88
N LEU A 299 0.18 -22.33 16.47
CA LEU A 299 0.14 -21.23 15.50
C LEU A 299 -0.32 -21.73 14.13
N GLY A 300 -1.10 -20.92 13.42
CA GLY A 300 -1.49 -21.17 12.04
C GLY A 300 -0.31 -21.11 11.05
N PRO A 301 -0.52 -21.51 9.78
CA PRO A 301 0.52 -21.49 8.75
C PRO A 301 1.09 -20.11 8.42
N ALA A 302 0.28 -19.05 8.56
CA ALA A 302 0.66 -17.65 8.28
C ALA A 302 0.91 -16.82 9.56
N GLU A 303 0.49 -17.32 10.72
CA GLU A 303 0.41 -16.53 11.96
C GLU A 303 1.78 -16.08 12.48
N VAL A 304 2.85 -16.87 12.25
CA VAL A 304 4.22 -16.45 12.60
C VAL A 304 4.67 -15.24 11.76
N LEU A 305 4.30 -15.22 10.47
CA LEU A 305 4.60 -14.10 9.60
C LEU A 305 3.76 -12.88 9.99
N GLU A 306 2.46 -13.06 10.24
CA GLU A 306 1.56 -11.99 10.71
C GLU A 306 2.03 -11.37 12.03
N LEU A 307 2.59 -12.17 12.94
CA LEU A 307 3.18 -11.71 14.20
C LEU A 307 4.42 -10.83 13.99
N LEU A 308 5.24 -11.14 12.98
CA LEU A 308 6.57 -10.55 12.81
C LEU A 308 6.61 -9.46 11.74
N ASP A 309 5.73 -9.51 10.74
CA ASP A 309 5.65 -8.54 9.63
C ASP A 309 5.62 -7.07 10.11
N PRO A 310 4.87 -6.71 11.17
CA PRO A 310 4.83 -5.33 11.68
C PRO A 310 6.15 -4.86 12.32
N VAL A 311 7.03 -5.78 12.74
CA VAL A 311 8.28 -5.45 13.43
C VAL A 311 9.53 -5.63 12.55
N MET A 312 9.36 -6.13 11.33
CA MET A 312 10.44 -6.26 10.36
C MET A 312 10.89 -4.90 9.84
N THR A 313 12.21 -4.74 9.68
CA THR A 313 12.74 -3.63 8.89
C THR A 313 12.53 -3.90 7.40
N PRO A 314 12.49 -2.87 6.53
CA PRO A 314 12.39 -3.08 5.08
C PRO A 314 13.46 -4.02 4.52
N ARG A 315 14.69 -3.93 5.04
CA ARG A 315 15.79 -4.83 4.67
C ARG A 315 15.53 -6.27 5.10
N ALA A 316 15.10 -6.49 6.33
CA ALA A 316 14.80 -7.83 6.82
C ALA A 316 13.61 -8.48 6.09
N ARG A 317 12.64 -7.68 5.64
CA ARG A 317 11.52 -8.13 4.80
C ARG A 317 12.03 -8.64 3.46
N LEU A 318 12.85 -7.83 2.79
CA LEU A 318 13.49 -8.20 1.54
C LEU A 318 14.35 -9.47 1.69
N ASP A 319 15.26 -9.49 2.68
CA ASP A 319 16.15 -10.63 2.95
C ASP A 319 15.34 -11.94 3.14
N PHE A 320 14.22 -11.88 3.88
CA PHE A 320 13.36 -13.05 4.11
C PHE A 320 12.58 -13.49 2.86
N GLU A 321 12.12 -12.55 2.05
CA GLU A 321 11.43 -12.86 0.79
C GLU A 321 12.37 -13.54 -0.20
N THR A 322 13.63 -13.08 -0.29
CA THR A 322 14.62 -13.58 -1.26
C THR A 322 15.34 -14.83 -0.79
N GLU A 323 15.78 -14.87 0.47
CA GLU A 323 16.65 -15.93 0.99
C GLU A 323 15.94 -16.91 1.92
N HIS A 324 14.68 -16.62 2.27
CA HIS A 324 13.91 -17.37 3.28
C HIS A 324 14.59 -17.41 4.66
N ASP A 325 15.47 -16.45 4.91
CA ASP A 325 16.20 -16.22 6.16
C ASP A 325 16.35 -14.69 6.33
N ALA A 326 16.12 -14.18 7.55
CA ALA A 326 16.46 -12.81 7.90
C ALA A 326 16.88 -12.67 9.37
N GLU A 327 17.74 -11.69 9.66
CA GLU A 327 18.13 -11.33 11.02
C GLU A 327 18.00 -9.81 11.24
N PHE A 328 17.30 -9.42 12.31
CA PHE A 328 17.11 -8.01 12.65
C PHE A 328 16.94 -7.80 14.15
N ALA A 329 16.84 -6.54 14.57
CA ALA A 329 16.57 -6.18 15.94
C ALA A 329 15.17 -5.60 16.09
N TYR A 330 14.52 -5.96 17.18
CA TYR A 330 13.22 -5.41 17.59
C TYR A 330 13.34 -4.88 19.02
N GLU A 331 12.86 -3.66 19.26
CA GLU A 331 12.99 -3.00 20.55
C GLU A 331 11.61 -2.71 21.12
N VAL A 332 11.41 -3.11 22.38
CA VAL A 332 10.22 -2.76 23.14
C VAL A 332 10.64 -1.80 24.25
N PRO A 333 10.19 -0.52 24.21
CA PRO A 333 10.55 0.48 25.21
C PRO A 333 10.29 -0.03 26.62
N GLU A 334 11.26 0.23 27.52
CA GLU A 334 11.22 -0.14 28.94
C GLU A 334 11.22 -1.66 29.24
N VAL A 335 11.34 -2.52 28.21
CA VAL A 335 11.27 -3.99 28.36
C VAL A 335 12.60 -4.64 28.00
N ALA A 336 12.95 -4.67 26.72
CA ALA A 336 14.20 -5.26 26.22
C ALA A 336 14.40 -4.94 24.72
N ARG A 337 15.62 -5.13 24.25
CA ARG A 337 15.91 -5.32 22.83
C ARG A 337 15.99 -6.81 22.53
N PHE A 338 15.49 -7.22 21.37
CA PHE A 338 15.50 -8.60 20.92
C PHE A 338 16.28 -8.71 19.62
N ARG A 339 17.07 -9.79 19.50
CA ARG A 339 17.61 -10.24 18.22
C ARG A 339 16.62 -11.25 17.64
N VAL A 340 16.06 -10.92 16.49
CA VAL A 340 15.09 -11.75 15.80
C VAL A 340 15.81 -12.47 14.66
N LYS A 341 15.78 -13.79 14.67
CA LYS A 341 16.19 -14.63 13.54
C LYS A 341 14.94 -15.29 12.98
N MET A 342 14.65 -15.05 11.71
CA MET A 342 13.50 -15.60 11.00
C MET A 342 13.99 -16.52 9.89
N PHE A 343 13.31 -17.65 9.68
CA PHE A 343 13.68 -18.61 8.64
C PHE A 343 12.46 -19.44 8.23
N ARG A 344 12.54 -20.15 7.10
CA ARG A 344 11.54 -21.16 6.72
C ARG A 344 12.07 -22.57 6.93
N ASP A 345 11.21 -23.43 7.45
CA ASP A 345 11.46 -24.88 7.53
C ASP A 345 10.33 -25.66 6.82
N VAL A 346 10.33 -26.99 6.98
CA VAL A 346 9.31 -27.88 6.39
C VAL A 346 7.89 -27.65 6.96
N HIS A 347 7.77 -26.96 8.08
CA HIS A 347 6.51 -26.67 8.76
C HIS A 347 5.98 -25.25 8.46
N GLY A 348 6.82 -24.34 7.97
CA GLY A 348 6.43 -23.02 7.48
C GLY A 348 7.40 -21.93 7.94
N VAL A 349 6.88 -20.75 8.26
CA VAL A 349 7.67 -19.64 8.81
C VAL A 349 7.98 -19.91 10.28
N CYS A 350 9.24 -19.70 10.66
CA CYS A 350 9.75 -19.87 12.00
C CYS A 350 10.52 -18.63 12.44
N ALA A 351 10.56 -18.39 13.75
CA ALA A 351 11.37 -17.34 14.33
C ALA A 351 11.88 -17.67 15.72
N VAL A 352 13.05 -17.12 16.03
CA VAL A 352 13.62 -17.13 17.37
C VAL A 352 13.94 -15.70 17.76
N LEU A 353 13.32 -15.23 18.84
CA LEU A 353 13.57 -13.92 19.43
C LEU A 353 14.41 -14.12 20.69
N ARG A 354 15.67 -13.68 20.65
CA ARG A 354 16.57 -13.73 21.79
C ARG A 354 16.63 -12.40 22.49
N ARG A 355 16.41 -12.38 23.80
CA ARG A 355 16.55 -11.18 24.62
C ARG A 355 18.01 -10.72 24.68
N ILE A 356 18.25 -9.44 24.38
CA ILE A 356 19.50 -8.73 24.61
C ILE A 356 19.30 -7.83 25.85
N PRO A 357 19.95 -8.10 26.99
CA PRO A 357 19.80 -7.29 28.19
C PRO A 357 20.42 -5.89 28.02
N PHE A 358 19.77 -4.86 28.58
CA PHE A 358 20.26 -3.47 28.56
C PHE A 358 21.50 -3.22 29.44
N ARG A 359 21.84 -4.15 30.34
CA ARG A 359 23.07 -4.10 31.14
C ARG A 359 23.97 -5.27 30.75
N ILE A 360 25.19 -4.93 30.32
CA ILE A 360 26.29 -5.89 30.18
C ILE A 360 26.76 -6.23 31.60
N PRO A 361 26.84 -7.52 32.00
CA PRO A 361 27.35 -7.93 33.32
C PRO A 361 28.76 -7.46 33.61
#